data_AF-A0A314ZAB0-F1
#
_entry.id   AF-A0A314ZAB0-F1
#
_cell.length_a   1.000
_cell.length_b   1.000
_cell.length_c   1.000
_cell.angle_alpha   90.00
_cell.angle_beta   90.00
_cell.angle_gamma   90.00
#
_symmetry.space_group_name_H-M   'P 1'
#
loop_
_entity.id
_entity.type
_entity.pdbx_description
1 polymer ?
#
loop_
_entity_poly.entity_id
_entity_poly.type
_entity_poly.pdbx_seq_one_letter_code
_entity_poly.pdbx_strand_id
1 'polypeptide(L)'
;MFFSGDSSTRKRVDLGGRSTKERDRQKLLEQTRLERNRRLWLRQQNSAALKIQKCFRGRKVAAAEHSKVREQFNRTYGKHCQNVDRFSFGPIQVSPPVTFFL
;
A
#
# COMPACT_ATOMS: atom_id res chain seq x y z
N MET A 1 -19.33 65.24 36.88
CA MET A 1 -19.73 64.71 38.20
C MET A 1 -18.48 64.14 38.87
N PHE A 2 -18.07 64.67 40.02
CA PHE A 2 -16.90 64.19 40.77
C PHE A 2 -17.37 63.12 41.75
N PHE A 3 -16.75 61.94 41.72
CA PHE A 3 -17.17 60.80 42.55
C PHE A 3 -16.53 60.94 43.94
N SER A 4 -17.26 61.51 44.90
CA SER A 4 -16.83 61.70 46.29
C SER A 4 -17.10 60.44 47.11
N GLY A 5 -16.50 59.31 46.74
CA GLY A 5 -16.59 58.07 47.50
C GLY A 5 -15.45 57.97 48.50
N ASP A 6 -15.77 57.96 49.80
CA ASP A 6 -14.80 57.73 50.89
C ASP A 6 -14.04 56.40 50.65
N SER A 7 -12.71 56.48 50.56
CA SER A 7 -11.85 55.33 50.24
C SER A 7 -11.80 54.30 51.37
N SER A 8 -12.26 54.67 52.57
CA SER A 8 -12.32 53.83 53.77
C SER A 8 -13.40 52.73 53.69
N THR A 9 -14.50 52.97 52.96
CA THR A 9 -15.63 52.02 52.88
C THR A 9 -15.50 51.00 51.74
N ARG A 10 -14.30 50.81 51.19
CA ARG A 10 -14.06 49.92 50.04
C ARG A 10 -14.21 48.45 50.47
N LYS A 11 -15.43 47.90 50.41
CA LYS A 11 -15.66 46.45 50.52
C LYS A 11 -14.85 45.78 49.40
N ARG A 12 -13.93 44.87 49.77
CA ARG A 12 -13.25 44.01 48.80
C ARG A 12 -14.31 43.11 48.17
N VAL A 13 -14.75 43.49 46.96
CA VAL A 13 -15.57 42.62 46.12
C VAL A 13 -14.61 41.56 45.60
N ASP A 14 -14.77 40.33 46.07
CA ASP A 14 -14.04 39.21 45.52
C ASP A 14 -14.57 39.01 44.09
N LEU A 15 -13.79 39.43 43.07
CA LEU A 15 -14.19 39.38 41.66
C LEU A 15 -14.23 37.95 41.11
N GLY A 16 -14.47 36.95 41.97
CA GLY A 16 -14.90 35.61 41.62
C GLY A 16 -14.12 34.98 40.47
N GLY A 17 -12.82 35.26 40.38
CA GLY A 17 -11.99 34.93 39.23
C GLY A 17 -11.37 33.54 39.35
N ARG A 18 -12.12 32.52 39.79
CA ARG A 18 -11.66 31.13 39.67
C ARG A 18 -11.73 30.72 38.20
N SER A 19 -10.72 31.14 37.45
CA SER A 19 -10.54 30.87 36.04
C SER A 19 -10.64 29.37 35.75
N THR A 20 -11.71 28.94 35.09
CA THR A 20 -11.88 27.59 34.52
C THR A 20 -10.79 27.21 33.51
N LYS A 21 -9.93 28.17 33.11
CA LYS A 21 -8.87 28.00 32.10
C LYS A 21 -7.90 26.84 32.38
N GLU A 22 -7.66 26.45 33.63
CA GLU A 22 -6.77 25.31 33.92
C GLU A 22 -7.40 23.97 33.50
N ARG A 23 -8.70 23.78 33.81
CA ARG A 23 -9.47 22.60 33.35
C ARG A 23 -9.66 22.63 31.84
N ASP A 24 -9.90 23.81 31.27
CA ASP A 24 -10.08 23.97 29.82
C ASP A 24 -8.77 23.71 29.07
N ARG A 25 -7.62 24.10 29.63
CA ARG A 25 -6.29 23.77 29.10
C ARG A 25 -6.02 22.27 29.13
N GLN A 26 -6.30 21.60 30.25
CA GLN A 26 -6.15 20.15 30.34
C GLN A 26 -7.04 19.42 29.33
N LYS A 27 -8.31 19.81 29.22
CA LYS A 27 -9.24 19.26 28.21
C LYS A 27 -8.75 19.48 26.78
N LEU A 28 -8.23 20.66 26.46
CA LEU A 28 -7.68 20.97 25.13
C LEU A 28 -6.46 20.10 24.80
N LEU A 29 -5.56 19.90 25.77
CA LEU A 29 -4.39 19.04 25.61
C LEU A 29 -4.80 17.58 25.39
N GLU A 30 -5.75 17.07 26.17
CA GLU A 30 -6.27 15.71 26.00
C GLU A 30 -6.97 15.51 24.66
N GLN A 31 -7.78 16.48 24.22
CA GLN A 31 -8.40 16.45 22.89
C GLN A 31 -7.35 16.43 21.78
N THR A 32 -6.29 17.23 21.91
CA THR A 32 -5.18 17.27 20.94
C THR A 32 -4.40 15.94 20.91
N ARG A 33 -4.15 15.32 22.07
CA ARG A 33 -3.50 14.01 22.17
C ARG A 33 -4.34 12.93 21.51
N LEU A 34 -5.64 12.91 21.78
CA LEU A 34 -6.56 11.93 21.22
C LEU A 34 -6.65 12.04 19.69
N GLU A 35 -6.75 13.26 19.17
CA GLU A 35 -6.75 13.50 17.72
C GLU A 35 -5.42 13.11 17.06
N ARG A 36 -4.29 13.41 17.71
CA ARG A 36 -2.97 12.99 17.23
C ARG A 36 -2.85 11.46 17.17
N ASN A 37 -3.34 10.76 18.19
CA ASN A 37 -3.33 9.30 18.24
C ASN A 37 -4.22 8.69 17.15
N ARG A 38 -5.41 9.26 16.90
CA ARG A 38 -6.28 8.85 15.78
C ARG A 38 -5.57 8.99 14.44
N ARG A 39 -4.93 10.13 14.17
CA ARG A 39 -4.16 10.35 12.93
C ARG A 39 -3.00 9.39 12.79
N LEU A 40 -2.29 9.11 13.88
CA LEU A 40 -1.18 8.17 13.87
C LEU A 40 -1.66 6.76 13.52
N TRP A 41 -2.76 6.32 14.10
CA TRP A 41 -3.35 5.01 13.81
C TRP A 41 -3.78 4.89 12.34
N LEU A 42 -4.47 5.90 11.80
CA LEU A 42 -4.83 5.94 10.38
C LEU A 42 -3.61 5.91 9.46
N ARG A 43 -2.54 6.66 9.78
CA ARG A 43 -1.29 6.62 9.01
C ARG A 43 -0.65 5.24 9.03
N GLN A 44 -0.68 4.56 10.18
CA GLN A 44 -0.15 3.21 10.30
C GLN A 44 -0.92 2.23 9.41
N GLN A 45 -2.25 2.30 9.43
CA GLN A 45 -3.10 1.48 8.57
C GLN A 45 -2.86 1.76 7.10
N ASN A 46 -2.83 3.03 6.71
CA ASN A 46 -2.58 3.44 5.32
C ASN A 46 -1.20 2.98 4.83
N SER A 47 -0.17 3.10 5.68
CA SER A 47 1.18 2.61 5.38
C SER A 47 1.20 1.09 5.16
N ALA A 48 0.51 0.32 6.02
CA ALA A 48 0.39 -1.12 5.86
C ALA A 48 -0.38 -1.50 4.58
N ALA A 49 -1.52 -0.85 4.32
CA ALA A 49 -2.32 -1.07 3.12
C ALA A 49 -1.52 -0.80 1.85
N LEU A 50 -0.74 0.29 1.80
CA LEU A 50 0.12 0.62 0.67
C LEU A 50 1.19 -0.45 0.41
N LYS A 51 1.80 -1.01 1.47
CA LYS A 51 2.78 -2.10 1.31
C LYS A 51 2.12 -3.34 0.69
N ILE A 52 0.95 -3.71 1.16
CA ILE A 52 0.19 -4.86 0.63
C ILE A 52 -0.18 -4.63 -0.83
N GLN A 53 -0.74 -3.46 -1.16
CA GLN A 53 -1.13 -3.11 -2.53
C GLN A 53 0.06 -3.12 -3.49
N LYS A 54 1.20 -2.52 -3.10
CA LYS A 54 2.43 -2.53 -3.91
C LYS A 54 2.92 -3.95 -4.15
N CYS A 55 2.96 -4.78 -3.11
CA CYS A 55 3.38 -6.17 -3.22
C CYS A 55 2.46 -6.98 -4.15
N PHE A 56 1.13 -6.81 -4.02
CA PHE A 56 0.17 -7.47 -4.89
C PHE A 56 0.33 -7.07 -6.37
N ARG A 57 0.46 -5.76 -6.63
CA ARG A 57 0.71 -5.24 -7.98
C ARG A 57 2.02 -5.80 -8.55
N GLY A 58 3.09 -5.81 -7.76
CA GLY A 58 4.37 -6.40 -8.16
C GLY A 58 4.27 -7.89 -8.48
N ARG A 59 3.57 -8.68 -7.66
CA ARG A 59 3.32 -10.11 -7.93
C ARG A 59 2.57 -10.35 -9.23
N LYS A 60 1.58 -9.51 -9.56
CA LYS A 60 0.83 -9.61 -10.83
C LYS A 60 1.74 -9.37 -12.04
N VAL A 61 2.62 -8.37 -11.97
CA VAL A 61 3.61 -8.10 -13.03
C VAL A 61 4.59 -9.26 -13.17
N ALA A 62 5.16 -9.73 -12.06
CA ALA A 62 6.07 -10.86 -12.06
C ALA A 62 5.41 -12.13 -12.64
N ALA A 63 4.17 -12.43 -12.25
CA ALA A 63 3.42 -13.56 -12.79
C ALA A 63 3.20 -13.46 -14.31
N ALA A 64 2.92 -12.26 -14.82
CA ALA A 64 2.79 -12.03 -16.27
C ALA A 64 4.10 -12.28 -17.01
N GLU A 65 5.23 -11.77 -16.50
CA GLU A 65 6.55 -12.02 -17.11
C GLU A 65 6.96 -13.49 -17.02
N HIS A 66 6.73 -14.15 -15.88
CA HIS A 66 6.94 -15.59 -15.74
C HIS A 66 6.10 -16.40 -16.75
N SER A 67 4.86 -15.97 -17.02
CA SER A 67 4.00 -16.62 -18.02
C SER A 67 4.61 -16.50 -19.42
N LYS A 68 5.12 -15.31 -19.79
CA LYS A 68 5.78 -15.10 -21.09
C LYS A 68 7.04 -15.96 -21.24
N VAL A 69 7.89 -15.99 -20.22
CA VAL A 69 9.11 -16.83 -20.22
C VAL A 69 8.75 -18.30 -20.37
N ARG A 70 7.71 -18.77 -19.67
CA ARG A 70 7.23 -20.15 -19.78
C ARG A 70 6.68 -20.46 -21.17
N GLU A 71 5.93 -19.54 -21.77
CA GLU A 71 5.42 -19.68 -23.14
C GLU A 71 6.58 -19.78 -24.15
N GLN A 72 7.58 -18.89 -24.02
CA GLN A 72 8.77 -18.91 -24.87
C GLN A 72 9.54 -20.22 -24.69
N PHE A 73 9.73 -20.68 -23.45
CA PHE A 73 10.36 -21.96 -23.16
C PHE A 73 9.62 -23.12 -23.82
N ASN A 74 8.29 -23.18 -23.66
CA ASN A 74 7.46 -24.21 -24.28
C ASN A 74 7.47 -24.14 -25.81
N ARG A 75 7.64 -22.95 -26.40
CA ARG A 75 7.77 -22.80 -27.85
C ARG A 75 9.10 -23.35 -28.36
N THR A 76 10.19 -23.12 -27.63
CA THR A 76 11.53 -23.57 -28.00
C THR A 76 11.74 -25.07 -27.72
N TYR A 77 11.25 -25.56 -26.58
CA TYR A 77 11.56 -26.90 -26.08
C TYR A 77 10.32 -27.79 -25.89
N GLY A 78 9.12 -27.36 -26.26
CA GLY A 78 7.91 -28.16 -26.03
C GLY A 78 7.58 -28.41 -24.54
N LYS A 79 6.53 -29.19 -24.28
CA LYS A 79 6.06 -29.50 -22.91
C LYS A 79 7.01 -30.40 -22.10
N HIS A 80 7.87 -31.15 -22.77
CA HIS A 80 8.76 -32.16 -22.17
C HIS A 80 10.24 -31.79 -22.29
N CYS A 81 10.55 -30.50 -22.49
CA CYS A 81 11.93 -30.01 -22.63
C CYS A 81 12.71 -30.66 -23.80
N GLN A 82 12.02 -30.99 -24.88
CA GLN A 82 12.56 -31.53 -26.12
C GLN A 82 12.92 -30.39 -27.07
N ASN A 83 14.20 -30.26 -27.42
CA ASN A 83 14.61 -29.32 -28.45
C ASN A 83 14.10 -29.84 -29.82
N VAL A 84 13.07 -29.20 -30.37
CA VAL A 84 12.53 -29.53 -31.69
C VAL A 84 13.24 -28.65 -32.71
N ASP A 85 14.43 -29.07 -33.08
CA ASP A 85 15.19 -28.45 -34.17
C ASP A 85 14.56 -28.83 -35.51
N ARG A 86 14.76 -28.00 -36.55
CA ARG A 86 14.32 -28.32 -37.92
C ARG A 86 14.97 -29.60 -38.45
N PHE A 87 16.11 -29.98 -37.88
CA PHE A 87 16.81 -31.24 -38.16
C PHE A 87 16.34 -32.43 -37.31
N SER A 88 15.48 -32.22 -36.30
CA SER A 88 14.91 -33.28 -35.47
C SER A 88 13.93 -34.16 -36.25
N PHE A 89 13.35 -33.61 -37.33
CA PHE A 89 12.69 -34.40 -38.36
C PHE A 89 13.73 -34.72 -39.41
N GLY A 90 14.26 -35.95 -39.38
CA GLY A 90 15.15 -36.46 -40.42
C GLY A 90 14.49 -36.34 -41.80
N PRO A 91 15.28 -36.39 -42.90
CA PRO A 91 14.70 -36.38 -44.24
C PRO A 91 13.66 -37.48 -44.30
N ILE A 92 12.43 -37.12 -44.72
CA ILE A 92 11.39 -38.09 -45.04
C ILE A 92 12.07 -39.11 -45.94
N GLN A 93 12.27 -40.33 -45.41
CA GLN A 93 12.70 -41.48 -46.18
C GLN A 93 11.55 -41.72 -47.16
N VAL A 94 11.65 -41.09 -48.33
CA VAL A 94 10.86 -41.47 -49.48
C VAL A 94 11.35 -42.88 -49.78
N SER A 95 10.47 -43.85 -49.52
CA SER A 95 10.67 -45.27 -49.77
C SER A 95 11.36 -45.49 -51.12
N PRO A 96 12.20 -46.52 -51.25
CA PRO A 96 12.79 -46.85 -52.55
C PRO A 96 11.67 -47.02 -53.59
N PRO A 97 11.88 -46.61 -54.86
CA PRO A 97 10.90 -46.86 -55.87
C PRO A 97 10.66 -48.38 -55.92
N VAL A 98 9.43 -48.76 -55.61
CA VAL A 98 8.92 -50.10 -55.83
C VAL A 98 9.30 -50.46 -57.26
N THR A 99 10.02 -51.58 -57.40
CA THR A 99 10.28 -52.26 -58.65
C THR A 99 8.96 -52.44 -59.41
N PHE A 100 8.73 -51.58 -60.40
CA PHE A 100 7.77 -51.83 -61.46
C PHE A 100 8.56 -52.30 -62.69
N PHE A 101 8.49 -53.60 -62.94
CA PHE A 101 8.51 -54.28 -64.23
C PHE A 101 9.12 -53.53 -65.43
N LEU A 102 10.34 -53.92 -65.83
CA LEU A 102 10.68 -54.68 -67.05
C LEU A 102 12.20 -54.67 -67.27
#